data_AF-A0A7J6DS07-F1
#
_entry.id   AF-A0A7J6DS07-F1
#
_cell.length_a   1.000
_cell.length_b   1.000
_cell.length_c   1.000
_cell.angle_alpha   90.00
_cell.angle_beta   90.00
_cell.angle_gamma   90.00
#
_symmetry.space_group_name_H-M   'P 1'
#
loop_
_entity.id
_entity.type
_entity.pdbx_description
1 polymer ?
#
loop_
_entity_poly.entity_id
_entity_poly.type
_entity_poly.pdbx_seq_one_letter_code
_entity_poly.pdbx_strand_id
1 'polypeptide(L)'
;MLKVKKCLGNEKHIGIPFVFKRKNREEFKRLEDINKALLAKLAWQFASGRDTPWIKCFNAKYCRRNSFWDTESKGNDSSVWKGILLSRSILRLGSLTLVGRGVSIDIWKQHWIPWLDYDEFLTLMRNFRSRFPLLKIVGDLSNSDGGWNRSLVSKVFGSDMGNKICNITRLPTNGPDTLVWKPTKDDSFSVKEAYRALNPNQGNDYNPKFWNLIWNKDIHTRHSIMIWRALTGCLPTKDKLPFVIDKMCPLCDSALEESTHLFWDCPFTSALWFGGSFPMNLANFIDSSLADIVAAAALVIPAELLVQFFIFLGCLLESVWKSRNEAIFKGQESILMSNLDEYHAHVTHSAPHRNSSACLNTSLICMVDASWKEGTAGLAVVLLDRLNDSWKWYAKSIKSASAVEAELQAISWAMKLGKEMGQDSVTILPDAQLLILPQAIHIY
;
A
#
# COMPACT_ATOMS: atom_id res chain seq x y z
N MET A 1 19.14 11.61 -23.57
CA MET A 1 18.89 12.54 -22.44
C MET A 1 17.42 12.97 -22.53
N LEU A 2 16.52 12.27 -21.85
CA LEU A 2 15.06 12.53 -21.90
C LEU A 2 14.64 13.15 -20.57
N LYS A 3 14.13 14.38 -20.67
CA LYS A 3 13.78 15.29 -19.56
C LYS A 3 12.61 14.73 -18.74
N VAL A 4 12.84 14.50 -17.46
CA VAL A 4 11.79 14.31 -16.46
C VAL A 4 11.15 15.68 -16.22
N LYS A 5 9.91 15.89 -16.66
CA LYS A 5 9.13 17.06 -16.26
C LYS A 5 8.76 16.89 -14.78
N LYS A 6 9.24 17.82 -13.96
CA LYS A 6 8.91 17.95 -12.54
C LYS A 6 7.45 18.42 -12.43
N CYS A 7 6.51 17.48 -12.30
CA CYS A 7 5.13 17.78 -11.90
C CYS A 7 4.96 17.54 -10.41
N LEU A 8 5.70 18.31 -9.59
CA LEU A 8 5.42 18.46 -8.16
C LEU A 8 5.77 19.91 -7.83
N GLY A 9 4.74 20.75 -7.73
CA GLY A 9 4.88 22.05 -7.09
C GLY A 9 5.25 21.80 -5.63
N ASN A 10 6.38 22.39 -5.21
CA ASN A 10 6.86 22.73 -3.86
C ASN A 10 6.41 21.96 -2.59
N GLU A 11 5.87 20.74 -2.68
CA GLU A 11 5.61 19.89 -1.52
C GLU A 11 6.81 18.96 -1.28
N LYS A 12 7.59 19.26 -0.23
CA LYS A 12 8.60 18.36 0.32
C LYS A 12 7.89 17.21 1.03
N HIS A 13 7.42 16.21 0.28
CA HIS A 13 6.85 14.99 0.86
C HIS A 13 7.85 13.84 0.72
N ILE A 14 8.32 13.34 1.86
CA ILE A 14 9.02 12.06 2.00
C ILE A 14 7.94 10.98 1.84
N GLY A 15 7.64 10.61 0.59
CA GLY A 15 6.74 9.51 0.26
C GLY A 15 7.52 8.36 -0.32
N ILE A 16 7.19 7.12 0.07
CA ILE A 16 7.58 5.92 -0.67
C ILE A 16 6.96 6.06 -2.06
N PRO A 17 7.75 6.08 -3.15
CA PRO A 17 7.15 6.35 -4.45
C PRO A 17 6.37 5.09 -4.90
N PHE A 18 5.19 5.28 -5.50
CA PHE A 18 4.38 4.22 -6.11
C PHE A 18 4.12 4.58 -7.58
N VAL A 19 3.97 3.59 -8.46
CA VAL A 19 3.67 3.84 -9.89
C VAL A 19 2.17 3.72 -10.13
N PHE A 20 1.59 4.80 -10.65
CA PHE A 20 0.23 4.82 -11.17
C PHE A 20 0.22 4.36 -12.63
N LYS A 21 -0.63 3.39 -13.01
CA LYS A 21 -0.81 3.00 -14.42
C LYS A 21 -2.28 3.09 -14.82
N ARG A 22 -2.62 4.15 -15.57
CA ARG A 22 -3.95 4.37 -16.14
C ARG A 22 -4.12 3.54 -17.43
N LYS A 23 -4.58 2.29 -17.27
CA LYS A 23 -5.39 1.50 -18.24
C LYS A 23 -5.61 0.09 -17.66
N ASN A 24 -6.82 -0.13 -17.15
CA ASN A 24 -7.49 -1.42 -16.91
C ASN A 24 -7.12 -2.30 -15.69
N ARG A 25 -6.51 -1.76 -14.63
CA ARG A 25 -6.56 -2.25 -13.23
C ARG A 25 -5.64 -1.37 -12.38
N GLU A 26 -6.21 -0.64 -11.44
CA GLU A 26 -5.50 0.31 -10.58
C GLU A 26 -4.97 -0.44 -9.35
N GLU A 27 -3.82 -1.10 -9.46
CA GLU A 27 -3.11 -1.71 -8.34
C GLU A 27 -1.91 -0.83 -7.97
N PHE A 28 -1.84 -0.37 -6.72
CA PHE A 28 -0.64 0.28 -6.19
C PHE A 28 0.44 -0.77 -5.97
N LYS A 29 1.44 -0.76 -6.84
CA LYS A 29 2.57 -1.68 -6.77
C LYS A 29 3.76 -0.99 -6.13
N ARG A 30 4.39 -1.65 -5.17
CA ARG A 30 5.62 -1.17 -4.54
C ARG A 30 6.65 -0.91 -5.63
N LEU A 31 7.17 0.31 -5.72
CA LEU A 31 8.12 0.68 -6.77
C LEU A 31 9.37 -0.18 -6.77
N GLU A 32 9.82 -0.55 -5.58
CA GLU A 32 10.98 -1.42 -5.42
C GLU A 32 10.78 -2.76 -6.15
N ASP A 33 9.60 -3.36 -6.00
CA ASP A 33 9.27 -4.64 -6.61
C ASP A 33 9.03 -4.51 -8.12
N ILE A 34 8.42 -3.40 -8.56
CA ILE A 34 8.34 -3.07 -10.00
C ILE A 34 9.74 -2.91 -10.57
N ASN A 35 10.63 -2.19 -9.88
CA ASN A 35 12.00 -1.96 -10.33
C ASN A 35 12.77 -3.28 -10.40
N LYS A 36 12.64 -4.17 -9.41
CA LYS A 36 13.20 -5.54 -9.46
C LYS A 36 12.69 -6.33 -10.66
N ALA A 37 11.39 -6.26 -10.97
CA ALA A 37 10.79 -6.92 -12.13
C ALA A 37 11.25 -6.31 -13.48
N LEU A 38 11.46 -5.00 -13.55
CA LEU A 38 12.02 -4.32 -14.73
C LEU A 38 13.51 -4.64 -14.92
N LEU A 39 14.28 -4.68 -13.85
CA LEU A 39 15.67 -5.15 -13.86
C LEU A 39 15.76 -6.62 -14.27
N ALA A 40 14.80 -7.45 -13.86
CA ALA A 40 14.69 -8.83 -14.33
C ALA A 40 14.44 -8.91 -15.84
N LYS A 41 13.70 -7.96 -16.44
CA LYS A 41 13.57 -7.89 -17.90
C LYS A 41 14.91 -7.62 -18.58
N LEU A 42 15.73 -6.72 -18.04
CA LEU A 42 17.06 -6.45 -18.56
C LEU A 42 17.97 -7.68 -18.41
N ALA A 43 17.93 -8.31 -17.23
CA ALA A 43 18.64 -9.56 -16.98
C ALA A 43 18.21 -10.66 -17.97
N TRP A 44 16.91 -10.77 -18.26
CA TRP A 44 16.38 -11.71 -19.24
C TRP A 44 16.92 -11.43 -20.63
N GLN A 45 16.85 -10.19 -21.10
CA GLN A 45 17.38 -9.80 -22.40
C GLN A 45 18.88 -10.12 -22.53
N PHE A 46 19.64 -9.87 -21.47
CA PHE A 46 21.06 -10.20 -21.40
C PHE A 46 21.30 -11.72 -21.43
N ALA A 47 20.58 -12.47 -20.61
CA ALA A 47 20.72 -13.93 -20.48
C ALA A 47 20.27 -14.69 -21.74
N SER A 48 19.24 -14.22 -22.44
CA SER A 48 18.79 -14.79 -23.72
C SER A 48 19.76 -14.51 -24.88
N GLY A 49 20.86 -13.77 -24.66
CA GLY A 49 21.88 -13.54 -25.68
C GLY A 49 21.39 -12.69 -26.86
N ARG A 50 20.44 -11.77 -26.65
CA ARG A 50 19.95 -10.90 -27.74
C ARG A 50 21.10 -10.08 -28.33
N ASP A 51 21.17 -10.04 -29.66
CA ASP A 51 22.17 -9.21 -30.33
C ASP A 51 21.77 -7.73 -30.28
N THR A 52 22.22 -7.05 -29.23
CA THR A 52 22.07 -5.60 -29.10
C THR A 52 23.38 -4.94 -28.63
N PRO A 53 23.65 -3.67 -29.01
CA PRO A 53 24.91 -3.00 -28.68
C PRO A 53 25.22 -2.96 -27.18
N TRP A 54 24.21 -2.73 -26.34
CA TRP A 54 24.40 -2.66 -24.89
C TRP A 54 24.75 -4.02 -24.29
N ILE A 55 24.16 -5.13 -24.79
CA ILE A 55 24.50 -6.49 -24.34
C ILE A 55 25.94 -6.82 -24.74
N LYS A 56 26.34 -6.53 -25.99
CA LYS A 56 27.73 -6.71 -26.45
C LYS A 56 28.72 -5.95 -25.57
N CYS A 57 28.44 -4.68 -25.28
CA CYS A 57 29.27 -3.84 -24.41
C CYS A 57 29.35 -4.37 -22.97
N PHE A 58 28.22 -4.71 -22.36
CA PHE A 58 28.17 -5.23 -20.99
C PHE A 58 28.85 -6.61 -20.89
N ASN A 59 28.67 -7.48 -21.88
CA ASN A 59 29.31 -8.79 -21.93
C ASN A 59 30.84 -8.64 -22.00
N ALA A 60 31.35 -7.76 -22.87
CA ALA A 60 32.78 -7.48 -23.00
C ALA A 60 33.40 -6.83 -21.74
N LYS A 61 32.62 -6.02 -21.01
CA LYS A 61 33.07 -5.35 -19.79
C LYS A 61 33.04 -6.28 -18.57
N TYR A 62 31.94 -6.97 -18.34
CA TYR A 62 31.65 -7.66 -17.08
C TYR A 62 31.82 -9.19 -17.14
N CYS A 63 31.54 -9.80 -18.28
CA CYS A 63 31.42 -11.26 -18.42
C CYS A 63 32.57 -11.90 -19.24
N ARG A 64 33.73 -11.22 -19.36
CA ARG A 64 34.85 -11.61 -20.26
C ARG A 64 35.18 -13.11 -20.33
N ARG A 65 35.20 -13.79 -19.18
CA ARG A 65 35.54 -15.23 -19.06
C ARG A 65 34.43 -16.06 -18.43
N ASN A 66 33.36 -15.42 -17.98
CA ASN A 66 32.32 -16.04 -17.16
C ASN A 66 30.98 -15.87 -17.86
N SER A 67 30.10 -16.86 -17.71
CA SER A 67 28.72 -16.69 -18.15
C SER A 67 28.00 -15.62 -17.30
N PHE A 68 26.87 -15.13 -17.78
CA PHE A 68 25.96 -14.32 -16.97
C PHE A 68 25.57 -15.01 -15.65
N TRP A 69 25.45 -16.35 -15.69
CA TRP A 69 25.02 -17.17 -14.55
C TRP A 69 26.08 -17.32 -13.46
N ASP A 70 27.34 -17.05 -13.81
CA ASP A 70 28.53 -17.20 -12.95
C ASP A 70 29.19 -15.90 -12.54
N THR A 71 28.89 -14.82 -13.25
CA THR A 71 29.54 -13.55 -12.99
C THR A 71 29.10 -13.00 -11.63
N GLU A 72 30.06 -12.60 -10.80
CA GLU A 72 29.84 -11.95 -9.52
C GLU A 72 30.06 -10.43 -9.65
N SER A 73 29.39 -9.67 -8.79
CA SER A 73 29.52 -8.22 -8.78
C SER A 73 30.82 -7.79 -8.10
N LYS A 74 31.44 -6.74 -8.64
CA LYS A 74 32.64 -6.10 -8.09
C LYS A 74 32.29 -4.74 -7.48
N GLY A 75 33.14 -4.27 -6.56
CA GLY A 75 32.94 -2.99 -5.86
C GLY A 75 32.76 -1.80 -6.83
N ASN A 76 33.55 -1.75 -7.90
CA ASN A 76 33.55 -0.69 -8.91
C ASN A 76 32.56 -0.91 -10.08
N ASP A 77 31.71 -1.93 -10.03
CA ASP A 77 30.71 -2.16 -11.06
C ASP A 77 29.61 -1.10 -11.02
N SER A 78 29.00 -0.81 -12.18
CA SER A 78 27.90 0.14 -12.25
C SER A 78 26.68 -0.35 -11.49
N SER A 79 25.91 0.58 -10.92
CA SER A 79 24.65 0.28 -10.21
C SER A 79 23.67 -0.51 -11.07
N VAL A 80 23.58 -0.19 -12.37
CA VAL A 80 22.74 -0.91 -13.33
C VAL A 80 23.18 -2.37 -13.47
N TRP A 81 24.48 -2.65 -13.57
CA TRP A 81 24.99 -4.02 -13.67
C TRP A 81 24.75 -4.80 -12.39
N LYS A 82 25.00 -4.18 -11.23
CA LYS A 82 24.68 -4.77 -9.93
C LYS A 82 23.19 -5.11 -9.82
N GLY A 83 22.31 -4.21 -10.28
CA GLY A 83 20.86 -4.45 -10.34
C GLY A 83 20.48 -5.62 -11.24
N ILE A 84 21.06 -5.70 -12.44
CA ILE A 84 20.87 -6.82 -13.38
C ILE A 84 21.32 -8.15 -12.74
N LEU A 85 22.48 -8.18 -12.09
CA LEU A 85 22.98 -9.36 -11.39
C LEU A 85 22.11 -9.77 -10.20
N LEU A 86 21.60 -8.81 -9.42
CA LEU A 86 20.70 -9.08 -8.29
C LEU A 86 19.39 -9.72 -8.78
N SER A 87 18.83 -9.23 -9.89
CA SER A 87 17.60 -9.80 -10.48
C SER A 87 17.80 -11.20 -11.09
N ARG A 88 19.02 -11.74 -11.13
CA ARG A 88 19.29 -13.11 -11.61
C ARG A 88 18.58 -14.19 -10.79
N SER A 89 18.32 -13.97 -9.50
CA SER A 89 17.54 -14.90 -8.68
C SER A 89 16.13 -15.12 -9.22
N ILE A 90 15.48 -14.04 -9.69
CA ILE A 90 14.15 -14.09 -10.31
C ILE A 90 14.20 -14.95 -11.58
N LEU A 91 15.27 -14.79 -12.38
CA LEU A 91 15.47 -15.59 -13.58
C LEU A 91 15.67 -17.07 -13.24
N ARG A 92 16.51 -17.37 -12.25
CA ARG A 92 16.78 -18.74 -11.82
C ARG A 92 15.52 -19.50 -11.45
N LEU A 93 14.61 -18.86 -10.71
CA LEU A 93 13.33 -19.45 -10.30
C LEU A 93 12.34 -19.60 -11.47
N GLY A 94 12.26 -18.60 -12.35
CA GLY A 94 11.23 -18.55 -13.39
C GLY A 94 11.63 -19.07 -14.77
N SER A 95 12.90 -19.39 -15.01
CA SER A 95 13.40 -19.78 -16.33
C SER A 95 13.79 -21.25 -16.43
N LEU A 96 13.73 -21.75 -17.66
CA LEU A 96 14.24 -23.05 -18.08
C LEU A 96 15.00 -22.83 -19.39
N THR A 97 16.10 -23.55 -19.62
CA THR A 97 16.81 -23.51 -20.90
C THR A 97 16.53 -24.79 -21.66
N LEU A 98 15.91 -24.67 -22.82
CA LEU A 98 15.71 -25.78 -23.75
C LEU A 98 17.04 -26.10 -24.43
N VAL A 99 17.40 -27.37 -24.38
CA VAL A 99 18.69 -27.86 -24.87
C VAL A 99 18.66 -27.96 -26.39
N GLY A 100 19.43 -27.11 -27.06
CA GLY A 100 19.80 -27.26 -28.47
C GLY A 100 21.13 -27.98 -28.55
N ARG A 101 22.21 -27.28 -28.92
CA ARG A 101 23.58 -27.82 -28.89
C ARG A 101 24.15 -28.02 -27.48
N GLY A 102 23.58 -27.38 -26.47
CA GLY A 102 24.02 -27.44 -25.07
C GLY A 102 25.32 -26.68 -24.78
N VAL A 103 25.78 -25.84 -25.71
CA VAL A 103 27.09 -25.15 -25.63
C VAL A 103 27.07 -23.91 -24.74
N SER A 104 25.90 -23.29 -24.56
CA SER A 104 25.75 -22.10 -23.72
C SER A 104 25.08 -22.38 -22.37
N ILE A 105 24.90 -23.67 -22.03
CA ILE A 105 24.22 -24.09 -20.80
C ILE A 105 25.25 -24.67 -19.85
N ASP A 106 25.50 -24.00 -18.72
CA ASP A 106 26.26 -24.61 -17.61
C ASP A 106 25.43 -25.77 -17.04
N ILE A 107 25.98 -26.98 -17.11
CA ILE A 107 25.32 -28.22 -16.71
C ILE A 107 24.87 -28.20 -15.24
N TRP A 108 25.60 -27.50 -14.37
CA TRP A 108 25.43 -27.56 -12.91
C TRP A 108 24.63 -26.40 -12.33
N LYS A 109 24.56 -25.26 -13.02
CA LYS A 109 24.03 -24.00 -12.44
C LYS A 109 22.85 -23.42 -13.21
N GLN A 110 22.71 -23.74 -14.48
CA GLN A 110 21.65 -23.23 -15.33
C GLN A 110 20.56 -24.28 -15.49
N HIS A 111 19.31 -23.91 -15.26
CA HIS A 111 18.22 -24.86 -15.20
C HIS A 111 17.85 -25.41 -16.58
N TRP A 112 18.05 -26.70 -16.82
CA TRP A 112 17.79 -27.35 -18.11
C TRP A 112 16.96 -28.64 -18.02
N ILE A 113 16.59 -29.09 -16.81
CA ILE A 113 15.77 -30.28 -16.58
C ILE A 113 14.31 -29.87 -16.34
N PRO A 114 13.37 -30.14 -17.26
CA PRO A 114 12.05 -29.50 -17.23
C PRO A 114 11.17 -29.81 -16.03
N TRP A 115 11.27 -31.02 -15.47
CA TRP A 115 10.40 -31.51 -14.40
C TRP A 115 10.88 -31.17 -12.99
N LEU A 116 11.99 -30.44 -12.85
CA LEU A 116 12.48 -29.96 -11.57
C LEU A 116 12.16 -28.48 -11.40
N ASP A 117 11.95 -28.05 -10.16
CA ASP A 117 12.14 -26.65 -9.82
C ASP A 117 13.65 -26.32 -9.70
N TYR A 118 13.96 -25.03 -9.54
CA TYR A 118 15.36 -24.60 -9.53
C TYR A 118 16.13 -25.10 -8.30
N ASP A 119 15.48 -25.21 -7.15
CA ASP A 119 16.11 -25.57 -5.89
C ASP A 119 16.35 -27.09 -5.82
N GLU A 120 15.39 -27.89 -6.30
CA GLU A 120 15.53 -29.32 -6.56
C GLU A 120 16.67 -29.59 -7.55
N PHE A 121 16.71 -28.85 -8.66
CA PHE A 121 17.78 -28.95 -9.64
C PHE A 121 19.16 -28.68 -9.03
N LEU A 122 19.32 -27.58 -8.28
CA LEU A 122 20.60 -27.25 -7.65
C LEU A 122 21.03 -28.31 -6.64
N THR A 123 20.09 -28.83 -5.86
CA THR A 123 20.35 -29.89 -4.88
C THR A 123 20.85 -31.16 -5.59
N LEU A 124 20.16 -31.56 -6.66
CA LEU A 124 20.57 -32.69 -7.49
C LEU A 124 21.97 -32.49 -8.08
N MET A 125 22.23 -31.32 -8.69
CA MET A 125 23.49 -31.03 -9.36
C MET A 125 24.69 -31.00 -8.40
N ARG A 126 24.51 -30.49 -7.17
CA ARG A 126 25.57 -30.49 -6.14
C ARG A 126 26.04 -31.90 -5.79
N ASN A 127 25.14 -32.89 -5.79
CA ASN A 127 25.47 -34.28 -5.47
C ASN A 127 26.34 -34.96 -6.54
N PHE A 128 26.29 -34.49 -7.79
CA PHE A 128 27.04 -35.08 -8.90
C PHE A 128 28.29 -34.28 -9.29
N ARG A 129 28.26 -32.96 -9.13
CA ARG A 129 29.33 -32.06 -9.59
C ARG A 129 30.72 -32.42 -9.05
N SER A 130 30.83 -32.83 -7.78
CA SER A 130 32.12 -33.20 -7.17
C SER A 130 32.78 -34.42 -7.83
N ARG A 131 31.98 -35.35 -8.37
CA ARG A 131 32.44 -36.57 -9.02
C ARG A 131 32.85 -36.36 -10.49
N PHE A 132 32.38 -35.27 -11.10
CA PHE A 132 32.58 -34.99 -12.53
C PHE A 132 33.00 -33.54 -12.80
N PRO A 133 34.16 -33.07 -12.28
CA PRO A 133 34.58 -31.67 -12.37
C PRO A 133 34.93 -31.20 -13.79
N LEU A 134 35.17 -32.14 -14.72
CA LEU A 134 35.51 -31.83 -16.11
C LEU A 134 34.30 -31.48 -16.97
N LEU A 135 33.08 -31.88 -16.57
CA LEU A 135 31.85 -31.51 -17.26
C LEU A 135 31.52 -30.05 -16.94
N LYS A 136 31.38 -29.23 -17.97
CA LYS A 136 31.09 -27.79 -17.82
C LYS A 136 29.77 -27.43 -18.47
N ILE A 137 29.49 -28.01 -19.63
CA ILE A 137 28.33 -27.66 -20.43
C ILE A 137 27.45 -28.88 -20.70
N VAL A 138 26.16 -28.65 -20.94
CA VAL A 138 25.22 -29.74 -21.28
C VAL A 138 25.63 -30.43 -22.59
N GLY A 139 26.28 -29.70 -23.49
CA GLY A 139 26.87 -30.24 -24.72
C GLY A 139 27.87 -31.39 -24.48
N ASP A 140 28.57 -31.40 -23.34
CA ASP A 140 29.53 -32.46 -22.98
C ASP A 140 28.85 -33.83 -22.78
N LEU A 141 27.53 -33.83 -22.55
CA LEU A 141 26.70 -35.04 -22.44
C LEU A 141 26.18 -35.54 -23.79
N SER A 142 26.63 -34.95 -24.90
CA SER A 142 26.14 -35.25 -26.25
C SER A 142 27.10 -36.16 -27.01
N ASN A 143 26.54 -36.95 -27.92
CA ASN A 143 27.28 -37.64 -28.98
C ASN A 143 27.59 -36.67 -30.14
N SER A 144 28.45 -37.11 -31.07
CA SER A 144 28.80 -36.34 -32.28
C SER A 144 27.62 -36.09 -33.22
N ASP A 145 26.56 -36.88 -33.14
CA ASP A 145 25.31 -36.76 -33.90
C ASP A 145 24.34 -35.72 -33.30
N GLY A 146 24.69 -35.10 -32.17
CA GLY A 146 23.81 -34.18 -31.44
C GLY A 146 22.74 -34.88 -30.59
N GLY A 147 22.77 -36.20 -30.46
CA GLY A 147 21.95 -36.96 -29.51
C GLY A 147 22.56 -36.99 -28.11
N TRP A 148 21.80 -37.45 -27.12
CA TRP A 148 22.33 -37.71 -25.77
C TRP A 148 23.28 -38.92 -25.78
N ASN A 149 24.45 -38.78 -25.16
CA ASN A 149 25.33 -39.91 -24.89
C ASN A 149 24.76 -40.72 -23.71
N ARG A 150 23.90 -41.70 -24.00
CA ARG A 150 23.20 -42.50 -22.99
C ARG A 150 24.13 -43.16 -21.97
N SER A 151 25.31 -43.64 -22.41
CA SER A 151 26.29 -44.27 -21.53
C SER A 151 26.87 -43.26 -20.53
N LEU A 152 27.29 -42.09 -21.03
CA LEU A 152 27.84 -41.03 -20.19
C LEU A 152 26.77 -40.45 -19.24
N VAL A 153 25.56 -40.19 -19.74
CA VAL A 153 24.45 -39.66 -18.94
C VAL A 153 24.08 -40.62 -17.81
N SER A 154 23.97 -41.92 -18.10
CA SER A 154 23.72 -42.96 -17.08
C SER A 154 24.86 -43.06 -16.06
N LYS A 155 26.11 -42.92 -16.50
CA LYS A 155 27.29 -42.88 -15.60
C LYS A 155 27.27 -41.68 -14.66
N VAL A 156 26.83 -40.51 -15.15
CA VAL A 156 26.81 -39.27 -14.37
C VAL A 156 25.64 -39.25 -13.39
N PHE A 157 24.42 -39.53 -13.85
CA PHE A 157 23.20 -39.34 -13.08
C PHE A 157 22.59 -40.63 -12.51
N GLY A 158 23.16 -41.79 -12.84
CA GLY A 158 22.58 -43.10 -12.53
C GLY A 158 21.57 -43.55 -13.60
N SER A 159 21.19 -44.84 -13.58
CA SER A 159 20.31 -45.44 -14.58
C SER A 159 18.95 -44.75 -14.68
N ASP A 160 18.26 -44.59 -13.54
CA ASP A 160 16.87 -44.11 -13.53
C ASP A 160 16.76 -42.64 -13.96
N MET A 161 17.59 -41.77 -13.38
CA MET A 161 17.63 -40.36 -13.76
C MET A 161 18.21 -40.17 -15.16
N GLY A 162 19.24 -40.94 -15.51
CA GLY A 162 19.87 -40.88 -16.82
C GLY A 162 18.91 -41.23 -17.95
N ASN A 163 18.05 -42.23 -17.75
CA ASN A 163 16.99 -42.58 -18.69
C ASN A 163 15.98 -41.44 -18.87
N LYS A 164 15.56 -40.78 -17.77
CA LYS A 164 14.68 -39.60 -17.84
C LYS A 164 15.33 -38.44 -18.58
N ILE A 165 16.60 -38.16 -18.31
CA ILE A 165 17.38 -37.11 -19.00
C ILE A 165 17.49 -37.41 -20.49
N CYS A 166 17.75 -38.65 -20.87
CA CYS A 166 17.83 -39.04 -22.28
C CYS A 166 16.49 -38.92 -23.04
N ASN A 167 15.37 -38.83 -22.32
CA ASN A 167 14.04 -38.58 -22.89
C ASN A 167 13.72 -37.09 -23.03
N ILE A 168 14.58 -36.17 -22.57
CA ILE A 168 14.42 -34.74 -22.83
C ILE A 168 14.61 -34.51 -24.32
N THR A 169 13.54 -34.09 -24.99
CA THR A 169 13.58 -33.67 -26.39
C THR A 169 14.50 -32.47 -26.54
N ARG A 170 15.52 -32.61 -27.37
CA ARG A 170 16.38 -31.49 -27.77
C ARG A 170 15.71 -30.69 -28.89
N LEU A 171 16.01 -29.39 -28.94
CA LEU A 171 15.69 -28.59 -30.12
C LEU A 171 16.38 -29.19 -31.36
N PRO A 172 15.84 -29.00 -32.57
CA PRO A 172 16.33 -29.64 -33.80
C PRO A 172 17.86 -29.61 -33.91
N THR A 173 18.45 -30.69 -34.40
CA THR A 173 19.90 -30.91 -34.46
C THR A 173 20.59 -29.70 -35.13
N ASN A 174 21.35 -28.92 -34.35
CA ASN A 174 22.01 -27.62 -34.65
C ASN A 174 21.31 -26.32 -34.20
N GLY A 175 20.13 -26.39 -33.59
CA GLY A 175 19.45 -25.23 -33.00
C GLY A 175 20.24 -24.60 -31.84
N PRO A 176 20.14 -23.26 -31.63
CA PRO A 176 20.71 -22.61 -30.46
C PRO A 176 19.97 -23.02 -29.18
N ASP A 177 20.68 -23.02 -28.05
CA ASP A 177 20.04 -23.18 -26.75
C ASP A 177 19.09 -22.00 -26.50
N THR A 178 17.87 -22.28 -26.03
CA THR A 178 16.82 -21.27 -25.93
C THR A 178 16.34 -21.13 -24.50
N LEU A 179 16.44 -19.93 -23.95
CA LEU A 179 15.92 -19.61 -22.62
C LEU A 179 14.41 -19.34 -22.73
N VAL A 180 13.60 -20.05 -21.93
CA VAL A 180 12.14 -19.93 -21.86
C VAL A 180 11.68 -19.51 -20.47
N TRP A 181 10.60 -18.73 -20.42
CA TRP A 181 10.00 -18.24 -19.18
C TRP A 181 8.84 -19.15 -18.78
N LYS A 182 9.03 -19.99 -17.76
CA LYS A 182 8.05 -21.01 -17.33
C LYS A 182 6.64 -20.45 -17.03
N PRO A 183 6.48 -19.26 -16.41
CA PRO A 183 5.15 -18.74 -16.07
C PRO A 183 4.25 -18.37 -17.26
N THR A 184 4.78 -18.28 -18.48
CA THR A 184 4.05 -17.81 -19.67
C THR A 184 3.89 -18.92 -20.70
N LYS A 185 2.74 -18.97 -21.38
CA LYS A 185 2.44 -20.00 -22.39
C LYS A 185 3.20 -19.84 -23.71
N ASP A 186 3.65 -18.63 -24.01
CA ASP A 186 4.40 -18.26 -25.21
C ASP A 186 5.91 -18.19 -24.96
N ASP A 187 6.37 -18.76 -23.83
CA ASP A 187 7.78 -18.81 -23.40
C ASP A 187 8.46 -17.43 -23.23
N SER A 188 7.69 -16.33 -23.34
CA SER A 188 8.22 -14.97 -23.40
C SER A 188 8.27 -14.32 -22.01
N PHE A 189 9.33 -13.56 -21.75
CA PHE A 189 9.45 -12.89 -20.46
C PHE A 189 8.38 -11.81 -20.28
N SER A 190 7.63 -11.94 -19.19
CA SER A 190 6.61 -10.97 -18.77
C SER A 190 7.01 -10.30 -17.46
N VAL A 191 7.12 -8.96 -17.48
CA VAL A 191 7.33 -8.16 -16.26
C VAL A 191 6.19 -8.38 -15.26
N LYS A 192 4.97 -8.62 -15.75
CA LYS A 192 3.80 -8.89 -14.90
C LYS A 192 3.97 -10.20 -14.14
N GLU A 193 4.38 -11.27 -14.82
CA GLU A 193 4.58 -12.57 -14.16
C GLU A 193 5.83 -12.56 -13.26
N ALA A 194 6.89 -11.85 -13.66
CA ALA A 194 8.06 -11.63 -12.79
C ALA A 194 7.69 -10.86 -11.50
N TYR A 195 6.82 -9.84 -11.60
CA TYR A 195 6.31 -9.12 -10.43
C TYR A 195 5.46 -10.03 -9.52
N ARG A 196 4.64 -10.90 -10.11
CA ARG A 196 3.83 -11.88 -9.35
C ARG A 196 4.70 -12.90 -8.63
N ALA A 197 5.77 -13.38 -9.28
CA ALA A 197 6.72 -14.30 -8.66
C ALA A 197 7.46 -13.66 -7.46
N LEU A 198 7.68 -12.34 -7.48
CA LEU A 198 8.23 -11.60 -6.34
C LEU A 198 7.23 -11.42 -5.19
N ASN A 199 5.93 -11.51 -5.47
CA ASN A 199 4.87 -11.20 -4.52
C ASN A 199 3.77 -12.28 -4.55
N PRO A 200 4.09 -13.55 -4.23
CA PRO A 200 3.14 -14.66 -4.35
C PRO A 200 1.90 -14.47 -3.46
N ASN A 201 2.04 -13.77 -2.33
CA ASN A 201 0.98 -13.58 -1.34
C ASN A 201 0.16 -12.28 -1.52
N GLN A 202 0.56 -11.36 -2.41
CA GLN A 202 -0.18 -10.09 -2.62
C GLN A 202 -1.57 -10.27 -3.27
N GLY A 203 -1.93 -11.48 -3.67
CA GLY A 203 -3.25 -11.78 -4.22
C GLY A 203 -4.39 -11.88 -3.19
N ASN A 204 -4.09 -12.07 -1.90
CA ASN A 204 -5.13 -12.38 -0.89
C ASN A 204 -5.66 -11.17 -0.11
N ASP A 205 -4.87 -10.12 0.11
CA ASP A 205 -5.29 -8.95 0.90
C ASP A 205 -5.85 -7.79 0.05
N TYR A 206 -5.79 -7.92 -1.28
CA TYR A 206 -6.30 -6.89 -2.18
C TYR A 206 -7.75 -7.18 -2.53
N ASN A 207 -8.70 -6.42 -1.97
CA ASN A 207 -10.09 -6.40 -2.42
C ASN A 207 -10.25 -5.40 -3.58
N PRO A 208 -10.15 -5.81 -4.86
CA PRO A 208 -10.20 -4.89 -5.99
C PRO A 208 -11.54 -4.15 -6.08
N LYS A 209 -12.64 -4.73 -5.57
CA LYS A 209 -13.96 -4.09 -5.61
C LYS A 209 -13.99 -2.86 -4.71
N PHE A 210 -13.44 -2.96 -3.50
CA PHE A 210 -13.36 -1.84 -2.55
C PHE A 210 -12.54 -0.68 -3.13
N TRP A 211 -11.34 -0.96 -3.66
CA TRP A 211 -10.48 0.09 -4.22
C TRP A 211 -11.10 0.76 -5.45
N ASN A 212 -11.86 0.03 -6.28
CA ASN A 212 -12.56 0.62 -7.43
C ASN A 212 -13.61 1.68 -7.01
N LEU A 213 -14.16 1.61 -5.80
CA LEU A 213 -15.06 2.64 -5.28
C LEU A 213 -14.31 3.96 -5.04
N ILE A 214 -13.10 3.87 -4.49
CA ILE A 214 -12.24 5.01 -4.16
C ILE A 214 -11.67 5.66 -5.42
N TRP A 215 -11.32 4.86 -6.43
CA TRP A 215 -10.79 5.32 -7.71
C TRP A 215 -11.86 5.59 -8.78
N ASN A 216 -13.11 5.79 -8.36
CA ASN A 216 -14.18 6.16 -9.27
C ASN A 216 -13.81 7.46 -10.02
N LYS A 217 -14.09 7.48 -11.34
CA LYS A 217 -13.84 8.62 -12.23
C LYS A 217 -14.51 9.93 -11.78
N ASP A 218 -15.60 9.83 -11.02
CA ASP A 218 -16.40 10.96 -10.54
C ASP A 218 -15.84 11.53 -9.22
N ILE A 219 -14.83 10.87 -8.62
CA ILE A 219 -14.08 11.36 -7.47
C ILE A 219 -12.79 12.00 -7.98
N HIS A 220 -12.53 13.25 -7.57
CA HIS A 220 -11.30 13.92 -7.96
C HIS A 220 -10.07 13.15 -7.43
N THR A 221 -9.07 12.93 -8.28
CA THR A 221 -7.90 12.06 -7.99
C THR A 221 -7.14 12.47 -6.71
N ARG A 222 -7.16 13.77 -6.35
CA ARG A 222 -6.62 14.28 -5.08
C ARG A 222 -7.23 13.56 -3.87
N HIS A 223 -8.56 13.43 -3.84
CA HIS A 223 -9.28 12.76 -2.75
C HIS A 223 -9.01 11.26 -2.76
N SER A 224 -9.05 10.60 -3.92
CA SER A 224 -8.71 9.17 -4.03
C SER A 224 -7.30 8.86 -3.51
N ILE A 225 -6.31 9.72 -3.83
CA ILE A 225 -4.95 9.60 -3.30
C ILE A 225 -4.93 9.80 -1.78
N MET A 226 -5.63 10.82 -1.26
CA MET A 226 -5.66 11.08 0.18
C MET A 226 -6.27 9.91 0.96
N ILE A 227 -7.43 9.41 0.49
CA ILE A 227 -8.11 8.24 1.06
C ILE A 227 -7.17 7.04 1.05
N TRP A 228 -6.61 6.70 -0.11
CA TRP A 228 -5.67 5.58 -0.22
C TRP A 228 -4.48 5.71 0.73
N ARG A 229 -3.87 6.90 0.85
CA ARG A 229 -2.74 7.12 1.77
C ARG A 229 -3.13 6.94 3.23
N ALA A 230 -4.32 7.38 3.63
CA ALA A 230 -4.83 7.20 4.99
C ALA A 230 -5.15 5.72 5.29
N LEU A 231 -5.90 5.06 4.41
CA LEU A 231 -6.34 3.67 4.61
C LEU A 231 -5.17 2.66 4.59
N THR A 232 -4.12 2.94 3.82
CA THR A 232 -2.92 2.09 3.78
C THR A 232 -1.86 2.46 4.83
N GLY A 233 -2.13 3.45 5.68
CA GLY A 233 -1.17 3.93 6.66
C GLY A 233 0.10 4.54 6.06
N CYS A 234 0.09 4.97 4.80
CA CYS A 234 1.25 5.57 4.12
C CYS A 234 1.54 7.02 4.54
N LEU A 235 0.67 7.64 5.35
CA LEU A 235 0.88 8.99 5.87
C LEU A 235 1.95 9.01 6.97
N PRO A 236 2.83 10.04 7.00
CA PRO A 236 3.92 10.17 7.98
C PRO A 236 3.40 10.68 9.33
N THR A 237 2.57 9.86 9.97
CA THR A 237 2.11 10.02 11.35
C THR A 237 3.29 9.89 12.33
N LYS A 238 3.25 10.53 13.50
CA LYS A 238 4.42 10.59 14.41
C LYS A 238 4.89 9.19 14.84
N ASP A 239 3.99 8.22 15.01
CA ASP A 239 4.30 6.81 15.29
C ASP A 239 5.36 6.23 14.33
N LYS A 240 5.29 6.57 13.03
CA LYS A 240 6.18 6.06 11.98
C LYS A 240 7.49 6.83 11.83
N LEU A 241 7.68 7.93 12.54
CA LEU A 241 8.85 8.80 12.40
C LEU A 241 9.85 8.55 13.53
N PRO A 242 10.92 7.75 13.33
CA PRO A 242 11.80 7.31 14.42
C PRO A 242 12.56 8.46 15.12
N PHE A 243 12.71 9.60 14.43
CA PHE A 243 13.39 10.79 14.97
C PHE A 243 12.48 11.70 15.80
N VAL A 244 11.16 11.45 15.83
CA VAL A 244 10.23 12.22 16.66
C VAL A 244 10.13 11.55 18.04
N ILE A 245 10.48 12.30 19.09
CA ILE A 245 10.42 11.83 20.49
C ILE A 245 8.98 11.86 21.01
N ASP A 246 8.32 13.03 20.94
CA ASP A 246 6.92 13.17 21.33
C ASP A 246 5.99 12.57 20.26
N LYS A 247 5.31 11.49 20.62
CA LYS A 247 4.39 10.76 19.75
C LYS A 247 2.93 11.17 19.94
N MET A 248 2.63 12.12 20.82
CA MET A 248 1.25 12.52 21.10
C MET A 248 0.58 13.16 19.88
N CYS A 249 -0.70 12.88 19.74
CA CYS A 249 -1.55 13.42 18.69
C CYS A 249 -1.60 14.95 18.79
N PRO A 250 -1.17 15.70 17.74
CA PRO A 250 -1.14 17.17 17.78
C PRO A 250 -2.52 17.84 17.93
N LEU A 251 -3.62 17.12 17.68
CA LEU A 251 -4.98 17.67 17.68
C LEU A 251 -5.69 17.52 19.03
N CYS A 252 -5.43 16.43 19.75
CA CYS A 252 -6.09 16.15 21.03
C CYS A 252 -5.14 16.03 22.22
N ASP A 253 -3.83 15.86 21.97
CA ASP A 253 -2.78 15.67 22.98
C ASP A 253 -3.09 14.56 24.01
N SER A 254 -3.89 13.56 23.63
CA SER A 254 -4.48 12.60 24.57
C SER A 254 -4.23 11.13 24.25
N ALA A 255 -3.62 10.83 23.10
CA ALA A 255 -3.20 9.50 22.68
C ALA A 255 -2.07 9.62 21.65
N LEU A 256 -1.45 8.48 21.30
CA LEU A 256 -0.41 8.42 20.26
C LEU A 256 -0.97 8.78 18.88
N GLU A 257 -0.20 9.51 18.07
CA GLU A 257 -0.56 9.84 16.70
C GLU A 257 -0.36 8.63 15.78
N GLU A 258 -1.32 7.72 15.83
CA GLU A 258 -1.48 6.64 14.85
C GLU A 258 -2.49 7.04 13.77
N SER A 259 -2.48 6.35 12.64
CA SER A 259 -3.39 6.67 11.52
C SER A 259 -4.87 6.48 11.90
N THR A 260 -5.20 5.39 12.59
CA THR A 260 -6.58 5.14 13.05
C THR A 260 -7.00 6.20 14.06
N HIS A 261 -6.16 6.48 15.06
CA HIS A 261 -6.44 7.53 16.03
C HIS A 261 -6.64 8.89 15.33
N LEU A 262 -5.71 9.33 14.50
CA LEU A 262 -5.79 10.64 13.85
C LEU A 262 -7.06 10.83 13.03
N PHE A 263 -7.49 9.80 12.28
CA PHE A 263 -8.61 9.90 11.33
C PHE A 263 -9.95 9.35 11.81
N TRP A 264 -9.97 8.69 12.97
CA TRP A 264 -11.17 8.07 13.54
C TRP A 264 -11.29 8.39 15.04
N ASP A 265 -10.41 7.87 15.89
CA ASP A 265 -10.62 7.92 17.36
C ASP A 265 -10.37 9.30 18.00
N CYS A 266 -9.62 10.18 17.33
CA CYS A 266 -9.26 11.49 17.85
C CYS A 266 -10.54 12.32 18.11
N PRO A 267 -10.76 12.85 19.33
CA PRO A 267 -11.97 13.63 19.64
C PRO A 267 -12.25 14.78 18.67
N PHE A 268 -11.19 15.41 18.15
CA PHE A 268 -11.30 16.42 17.11
C PHE A 268 -11.94 15.83 15.83
N THR A 269 -11.43 14.70 15.35
CA THR A 269 -11.91 14.05 14.13
C THR A 269 -13.26 13.38 14.34
N SER A 270 -13.52 12.79 15.51
CA SER A 270 -14.82 12.26 15.92
C SER A 270 -15.93 13.31 15.84
N ALA A 271 -15.64 14.54 16.29
CA ALA A 271 -16.59 15.65 16.17
C ALA A 271 -16.89 16.00 14.70
N LEU A 272 -15.89 15.94 13.81
CA LEU A 272 -16.10 16.17 12.37
C LEU A 272 -16.89 15.05 11.69
N TRP A 273 -16.66 13.80 12.06
CA TRP A 273 -17.47 12.67 11.59
C TRP A 273 -18.93 12.83 12.01
N PHE A 274 -19.17 13.27 13.25
CA PHE A 274 -20.52 13.49 13.77
C PHE A 274 -21.21 14.71 13.13
N GLY A 275 -20.49 15.82 12.95
CA GLY A 275 -21.03 17.05 12.39
C GLY A 275 -21.16 17.07 10.86
N GLY A 276 -20.64 16.04 10.18
CA GLY A 276 -20.64 15.95 8.72
C GLY A 276 -21.95 15.40 8.12
N SER A 277 -22.04 15.39 6.79
CA SER A 277 -23.24 14.88 6.09
C SER A 277 -23.42 13.36 6.13
N PHE A 278 -22.40 12.62 6.59
CA PHE A 278 -22.47 11.18 6.83
C PHE A 278 -22.11 10.90 8.29
N PRO A 279 -23.01 11.21 9.24
CA PRO A 279 -22.76 11.01 10.65
C PRO A 279 -22.53 9.51 10.93
N MET A 280 -21.39 9.19 11.53
CA MET A 280 -21.03 7.82 11.90
C MET A 280 -20.89 7.67 13.40
N ASN A 281 -21.41 6.56 13.93
CA ASN A 281 -21.26 6.22 15.33
C ASN A 281 -19.95 5.45 15.55
N LEU A 282 -19.06 6.04 16.34
CA LEU A 282 -17.72 5.51 16.63
C LEU A 282 -17.74 4.26 17.53
N ALA A 283 -18.84 4.03 18.27
CA ALA A 283 -18.91 2.96 19.28
C ALA A 283 -18.96 1.54 18.70
N ASN A 284 -19.21 1.37 17.40
CA ASN A 284 -19.39 0.06 16.77
C ASN A 284 -18.10 -0.57 16.21
N PHE A 285 -16.97 0.13 16.25
CA PHE A 285 -15.74 -0.27 15.53
C PHE A 285 -14.50 -0.36 16.44
N ILE A 286 -14.63 -1.09 17.55
CA ILE A 286 -13.50 -1.34 18.46
C ILE A 286 -12.43 -2.17 17.73
N ASP A 287 -11.15 -1.78 17.88
CA ASP A 287 -9.96 -2.45 17.32
C ASP A 287 -9.94 -2.66 15.80
N SER A 288 -10.74 -1.88 15.05
CA SER A 288 -10.80 -1.99 13.59
C SER A 288 -9.81 -1.04 12.91
N SER A 289 -9.20 -1.47 11.80
CA SER A 289 -8.38 -0.53 11.01
C SER A 289 -9.28 0.50 10.31
N LEU A 290 -8.74 1.68 10.00
CA LEU A 290 -9.46 2.69 9.22
C LEU A 290 -10.00 2.13 7.89
N ALA A 291 -9.28 1.18 7.27
CA ALA A 291 -9.72 0.53 6.04
C ALA A 291 -10.96 -0.36 6.27
N ASP A 292 -11.00 -1.11 7.37
CA ASP A 292 -12.14 -1.96 7.73
C ASP A 292 -13.38 -1.13 8.04
N ILE A 293 -13.21 -0.02 8.76
CA ILE A 293 -14.29 0.92 9.08
C ILE A 293 -14.90 1.49 7.81
N VAL A 294 -14.07 1.99 6.88
CA VAL A 294 -14.55 2.55 5.61
C VAL A 294 -15.16 1.46 4.70
N ALA A 295 -14.62 0.25 4.73
CA ALA A 295 -15.19 -0.89 4.01
C ALA A 295 -16.58 -1.27 4.55
N ALA A 296 -16.74 -1.31 5.87
CA ALA A 296 -18.03 -1.57 6.52
C ALA A 296 -19.05 -0.46 6.21
N ALA A 297 -18.64 0.81 6.28
CA ALA A 297 -19.48 1.93 5.89
C ALA A 297 -19.96 1.82 4.44
N ALA A 298 -19.06 1.48 3.51
CA ALA A 298 -19.40 1.31 2.09
C ALA A 298 -20.38 0.15 1.82
N LEU A 299 -20.56 -0.79 2.76
CA LEU A 299 -21.57 -1.85 2.65
C LEU A 299 -22.96 -1.40 3.13
N VAL A 300 -23.03 -0.41 4.02
CA VAL A 300 -24.29 0.09 4.61
C VAL A 300 -24.84 1.28 3.81
N ILE A 301 -23.96 2.08 3.21
CA ILE A 301 -24.35 3.26 2.44
C ILE A 301 -25.00 2.83 1.11
N PRO A 302 -26.18 3.40 0.75
CA PRO A 302 -26.82 3.12 -0.54
C PRO A 302 -25.89 3.39 -1.72
N ALA A 303 -25.99 2.57 -2.77
CA ALA A 303 -25.09 2.63 -3.91
C ALA A 303 -25.07 4.01 -4.60
N GLU A 304 -26.21 4.71 -4.58
CA GLU A 304 -26.38 6.04 -5.17
C GLU A 304 -25.61 7.12 -4.40
N LEU A 305 -25.36 6.91 -3.10
CA LEU A 305 -24.67 7.86 -2.23
C LEU A 305 -23.17 7.57 -2.06
N LEU A 306 -22.67 6.43 -2.58
CA LEU A 306 -21.27 6.02 -2.38
C LEU A 306 -20.26 7.04 -2.92
N VAL A 307 -20.51 7.63 -4.09
CA VAL A 307 -19.60 8.63 -4.67
C VAL A 307 -19.53 9.87 -3.77
N GLN A 308 -20.68 10.34 -3.28
CA GLN A 308 -20.76 11.50 -2.37
C GLN A 308 -20.10 11.20 -1.02
N PHE A 309 -20.26 9.97 -0.52
CA PHE A 309 -19.57 9.51 0.68
C PHE A 309 -18.06 9.53 0.52
N PHE A 310 -17.50 9.00 -0.57
CA PHE A 310 -16.06 9.01 -0.78
C PHE A 310 -15.51 10.43 -1.05
N ILE A 311 -16.29 11.32 -1.65
CA ILE A 311 -15.93 12.75 -1.74
C ILE A 311 -15.87 13.37 -0.34
N PHE A 312 -16.91 13.18 0.49
CA PHE A 312 -16.93 13.62 1.88
C PHE A 312 -15.73 13.09 2.67
N LEU A 313 -15.49 11.79 2.60
CA LEU A 313 -14.35 11.14 3.24
C LEU A 313 -13.02 11.77 2.80
N GLY A 314 -12.84 12.00 1.50
CA GLY A 314 -11.66 12.65 0.97
C GLY A 314 -11.44 14.05 1.52
N CYS A 315 -12.49 14.87 1.58
CA CYS A 315 -12.45 16.22 2.15
C CYS A 315 -12.18 16.20 3.65
N LEU A 316 -12.81 15.28 4.38
CA LEU A 316 -12.65 15.11 5.81
C LEU A 316 -11.20 14.74 6.17
N LEU A 317 -10.68 13.65 5.58
CA LEU A 317 -9.32 13.19 5.81
C LEU A 317 -8.30 14.27 5.45
N GLU A 318 -8.50 14.95 4.34
CA GLU A 318 -7.61 16.04 3.93
C GLU A 318 -7.64 17.22 4.91
N SER A 319 -8.82 17.58 5.40
CA SER A 319 -8.98 18.66 6.39
C SER A 319 -8.28 18.31 7.71
N VAL A 320 -8.50 17.10 8.22
CA VAL A 320 -7.81 16.60 9.42
C VAL A 320 -6.29 16.61 9.24
N TRP A 321 -5.80 16.14 8.08
CA TRP A 321 -4.37 16.13 7.79
C TRP A 321 -3.76 17.52 7.70
N LYS A 322 -4.48 18.48 7.11
CA LYS A 322 -4.06 19.89 7.07
C LYS A 322 -4.02 20.47 8.48
N SER A 323 -5.09 20.35 9.27
CA SER A 323 -5.16 20.86 10.65
C SER A 323 -4.03 20.30 11.51
N ARG A 324 -3.74 19.00 11.38
CA ARG A 324 -2.61 18.35 12.06
C ARG A 324 -1.27 18.98 11.67
N ASN A 325 -1.04 19.21 10.37
CA ASN A 325 0.21 19.80 9.92
C ASN A 325 0.35 21.25 10.36
N GLU A 326 -0.74 22.01 10.41
CA GLU A 326 -0.73 23.38 10.92
C GLU A 326 -0.40 23.43 12.42
N ALA A 327 -0.99 22.54 13.21
CA ALA A 327 -0.66 22.40 14.63
C ALA A 327 0.84 22.13 14.86
N ILE A 328 1.46 21.26 14.06
CA ILE A 328 2.89 20.93 14.17
C ILE A 328 3.79 22.08 13.70
N PHE A 329 3.53 22.64 12.52
CA PHE A 329 4.52 23.52 11.85
C PHE A 329 4.29 25.01 12.09
N LYS A 330 3.07 25.42 12.44
CA LYS A 330 2.72 26.83 12.67
C LYS A 330 2.48 27.16 14.14
N GLY A 331 2.38 26.15 15.02
CA GLY A 331 2.09 26.36 16.44
C GLY A 331 0.76 27.08 16.71
N GLN A 332 -0.14 27.10 15.72
CA GLN A 332 -1.48 27.65 15.86
C GLN A 332 -2.45 26.51 16.22
N GLU A 333 -3.28 26.73 17.24
CA GLU A 333 -4.50 25.95 17.42
C GLU A 333 -5.31 26.07 16.12
N SER A 334 -5.59 24.94 15.49
CA SER A 334 -6.14 24.87 14.14
C SER A 334 -7.46 25.62 14.01
N ILE A 335 -7.51 26.64 13.14
CA ILE A 335 -8.76 27.28 12.72
C ILE A 335 -9.46 26.29 11.77
N LEU A 336 -10.68 25.92 12.12
CA LEU A 336 -11.31 24.68 11.70
C LEU A 336 -11.82 24.70 10.26
N MET A 337 -12.05 25.86 9.65
CA MET A 337 -12.90 25.93 8.46
C MET A 337 -12.52 26.96 7.42
N SER A 338 -11.62 26.59 6.50
CA SER A 338 -11.72 27.07 5.11
C SER A 338 -12.10 25.96 4.13
N ASN A 339 -12.07 24.68 4.53
CA ASN A 339 -12.17 23.55 3.60
C ASN A 339 -13.50 22.76 3.71
N LEU A 340 -14.24 22.86 4.82
CA LEU A 340 -15.59 22.26 4.94
C LEU A 340 -16.67 23.12 4.29
N ASP A 341 -16.45 24.43 4.17
CA ASP A 341 -17.31 25.33 3.37
C ASP A 341 -17.31 24.94 1.89
N GLU A 342 -16.21 24.37 1.36
CA GLU A 342 -16.11 23.85 -0.01
C GLU A 342 -17.02 22.63 -0.22
N TYR A 343 -17.21 21.81 0.83
CA TYR A 343 -18.14 20.69 0.83
C TYR A 343 -19.61 21.14 1.01
N HIS A 344 -19.87 22.08 1.94
CA HIS A 344 -21.19 22.66 2.10
C HIS A 344 -21.66 23.39 0.83
N ALA A 345 -20.78 24.10 0.12
CA ALA A 345 -21.08 24.75 -1.15
C ALA A 345 -21.36 23.77 -2.31
N HIS A 346 -20.95 22.50 -2.21
CA HIS A 346 -21.23 21.46 -3.22
C HIS A 346 -22.44 20.58 -2.89
N VAL A 347 -22.87 20.51 -1.62
CA VAL A 347 -23.83 19.48 -1.15
C VAL A 347 -25.13 20.07 -0.57
N THR A 348 -25.31 21.40 -0.52
CA THR A 348 -26.62 22.01 -0.23
C THR A 348 -27.61 21.86 -1.39
N HIS A 349 -27.92 20.63 -1.79
CA HIS A 349 -29.25 20.22 -2.20
C HIS A 349 -29.33 18.70 -2.01
N SER A 350 -30.16 18.27 -1.06
CA SER A 350 -30.71 16.91 -0.88
C SER A 350 -30.00 16.01 0.13
N ALA A 351 -30.50 15.98 1.37
CA ALA A 351 -30.62 14.74 2.12
C ALA A 351 -31.82 14.84 3.10
N PRO A 352 -32.71 13.83 3.15
CA PRO A 352 -33.91 13.84 3.98
C PRO A 352 -33.64 13.30 5.39
N HIS A 353 -34.33 13.89 6.37
CA HIS A 353 -34.35 13.47 7.77
C HIS A 353 -34.88 12.04 7.95
N ARG A 354 -34.25 11.27 8.84
CA ARG A 354 -34.84 10.07 9.44
C ARG A 354 -34.77 10.15 10.95
N ASN A 355 -35.93 10.03 11.59
CA ASN A 355 -36.09 9.93 13.03
C ASN A 355 -35.79 8.50 13.48
N SER A 356 -34.88 8.34 14.45
CA SER A 356 -34.82 7.13 15.26
C SER A 356 -34.52 7.50 16.72
N SER A 357 -35.43 7.09 17.61
CA SER A 357 -35.30 7.25 19.05
C SER A 357 -34.35 6.19 19.60
N ALA A 358 -33.22 6.58 20.18
CA ALA A 358 -32.31 5.69 20.89
C ALA A 358 -32.25 6.06 22.39
N CYS A 359 -32.21 5.03 23.24
CA CYS A 359 -32.18 5.18 24.70
C CYS A 359 -30.79 5.61 25.19
N LEU A 360 -30.74 6.60 26.08
CA LEU A 360 -29.53 7.19 26.66
C LEU A 360 -28.96 6.31 27.78
N ASN A 361 -27.80 5.69 27.54
CA ASN A 361 -27.19 4.70 28.46
C ASN A 361 -25.87 5.16 29.13
N THR A 362 -25.56 6.47 29.15
CA THR A 362 -24.35 7.00 29.80
C THR A 362 -24.63 7.66 31.16
N SER A 363 -23.62 7.67 32.03
CA SER A 363 -23.58 8.37 33.32
C SER A 363 -23.48 9.89 33.16
N LEU A 364 -22.70 10.38 32.17
CA LEU A 364 -22.53 11.80 31.90
C LEU A 364 -23.28 12.22 30.63
N ILE A 365 -24.06 13.29 30.72
CA ILE A 365 -24.74 13.95 29.59
C ILE A 365 -24.19 15.37 29.47
N CYS A 366 -23.74 15.76 28.28
CA CYS A 366 -23.30 17.10 27.94
C CYS A 366 -24.33 17.73 27.00
N MET A 367 -24.92 18.85 27.40
CA MET A 367 -25.64 19.72 26.48
C MET A 367 -24.68 20.78 25.98
N VAL A 368 -24.61 20.98 24.68
CA VAL A 368 -23.70 21.95 24.06
C VAL A 368 -24.48 22.95 23.24
N ASP A 369 -24.03 24.19 23.29
CA ASP A 369 -24.56 25.31 22.50
C ASP A 369 -23.38 26.21 22.11
N ALA A 370 -23.45 26.79 20.92
CA ALA A 370 -22.47 27.73 20.43
C ALA A 370 -23.12 28.93 19.72
N SER A 371 -22.84 30.12 20.25
CA SER A 371 -23.18 31.39 19.58
C SER A 371 -21.99 31.89 18.78
N TRP A 372 -22.24 32.51 17.62
CA TRP A 372 -21.20 33.14 16.80
C TRP A 372 -21.58 34.54 16.35
N LYS A 373 -20.65 35.48 16.47
CA LYS A 373 -20.77 36.85 15.94
C LYS A 373 -19.40 37.40 15.56
N GLU A 374 -19.26 37.85 14.31
CA GLU A 374 -18.12 38.63 13.82
C GLU A 374 -16.74 38.03 14.17
N GLY A 375 -16.56 36.72 13.96
CA GLY A 375 -15.29 36.02 14.18
C GLY A 375 -15.02 35.59 15.62
N THR A 376 -15.94 35.87 16.54
CA THR A 376 -15.89 35.44 17.94
C THR A 376 -17.08 34.51 18.22
N ALA A 377 -16.80 33.36 18.83
CA ALA A 377 -17.80 32.42 19.31
C ALA A 377 -17.86 32.40 20.84
N GLY A 378 -19.07 32.25 21.37
CA GLY A 378 -19.32 31.90 22.76
C GLY A 378 -19.78 30.46 22.84
N LEU A 379 -18.97 29.60 23.46
CA LEU A 379 -19.28 28.18 23.64
C LEU A 379 -19.86 27.96 25.03
N ALA A 380 -20.89 27.14 25.14
CA ALA A 380 -21.47 26.69 26.40
C ALA A 380 -21.54 25.16 26.44
N VAL A 381 -21.14 24.59 27.57
CA VAL A 381 -21.28 23.15 27.86
C VAL A 381 -21.92 23.00 29.22
N VAL A 382 -23.07 22.33 29.28
CA VAL A 382 -23.74 21.94 30.53
C VAL A 382 -23.59 20.44 30.70
N LEU A 383 -22.93 20.03 31.77
CA LEU A 383 -22.73 18.64 32.14
C LEU A 383 -23.76 18.24 33.20
N LEU A 384 -24.44 17.13 32.97
CA LEU A 384 -25.28 16.42 33.92
C LEU A 384 -24.62 15.07 34.23
N ASP A 385 -24.12 14.92 35.45
CA ASP A 385 -23.68 13.65 36.00
C ASP A 385 -24.87 12.96 36.66
N ARG A 386 -25.39 11.91 36.01
CA ARG A 386 -26.55 11.14 36.48
C ARG A 386 -26.25 10.25 37.68
N LEU A 387 -24.98 9.93 37.95
CA LEU A 387 -24.62 9.10 39.11
C LEU A 387 -24.62 9.93 40.39
N ASN A 388 -24.11 11.16 40.31
CA ASN A 388 -24.00 12.08 41.44
C ASN A 388 -25.14 13.12 41.49
N ASP A 389 -26.07 13.06 40.54
CA ASP A 389 -27.15 14.04 40.33
C ASP A 389 -26.64 15.50 40.37
N SER A 390 -25.50 15.72 39.72
CA SER A 390 -24.78 17.00 39.80
C SER A 390 -24.70 17.68 38.44
N TRP A 391 -24.87 19.00 38.46
CA TRP A 391 -24.80 19.84 37.28
C TRP A 391 -23.54 20.69 37.33
N LYS A 392 -22.82 20.73 36.20
CA LYS A 392 -21.70 21.65 36.00
C LYS A 392 -21.92 22.40 34.70
N TRP A 393 -21.49 23.64 34.62
CA TRP A 393 -21.56 24.42 33.40
C TRP A 393 -20.23 25.11 33.15
N TYR A 394 -19.87 25.21 31.88
CA TYR A 394 -18.66 25.83 31.41
C TYR A 394 -19.03 26.75 30.26
N ALA A 395 -18.46 27.96 30.27
CA ALA A 395 -18.58 28.89 29.17
C ALA A 395 -17.20 29.47 28.84
N LYS A 396 -16.88 29.58 27.56
CA LYS A 396 -15.67 30.28 27.11
C LYS A 396 -15.90 30.99 25.79
N SER A 397 -15.16 32.06 25.58
CA SER A 397 -15.11 32.74 24.30
C SER A 397 -13.88 32.29 23.52
N ILE A 398 -14.06 31.95 22.25
CA ILE A 398 -13.00 31.52 21.35
C ILE A 398 -13.15 32.21 19.99
N LYS A 399 -12.06 32.29 19.22
CA LYS A 399 -12.16 32.71 17.83
C LYS A 399 -12.72 31.56 17.00
N SER A 400 -13.66 31.90 16.12
CA SER A 400 -14.27 30.93 15.22
C SER A 400 -14.62 31.63 13.91
N ALA A 401 -14.38 30.97 12.77
CA ALA A 401 -14.64 31.54 11.46
C ALA A 401 -16.13 31.52 11.10
N SER A 402 -16.93 30.61 11.67
CA SER A 402 -18.37 30.52 11.40
C SER A 402 -19.17 29.91 12.55
N ALA A 403 -20.50 29.96 12.44
CA ALA A 403 -21.40 29.32 13.39
C ALA A 403 -21.20 27.80 13.46
N VAL A 404 -21.00 27.12 12.32
CA VAL A 404 -20.78 25.67 12.29
C VAL A 404 -19.45 25.29 12.96
N GLU A 405 -18.41 26.11 12.81
CA GLU A 405 -17.16 25.90 13.53
C GLU A 405 -17.35 26.06 15.04
N ALA A 406 -18.15 27.05 15.46
CA ALA A 406 -18.46 27.26 16.87
C ALA A 406 -19.14 26.02 17.48
N GLU A 407 -20.12 25.44 16.79
CA GLU A 407 -20.79 24.20 17.21
C GLU A 407 -19.82 23.03 17.36
N LEU A 408 -18.97 22.81 16.34
CA LEU A 408 -17.96 21.75 16.35
C LEU A 408 -16.95 21.94 17.49
N GLN A 409 -16.55 23.18 17.77
CA GLN A 409 -15.67 23.51 18.88
C GLN A 409 -16.35 23.27 20.25
N ALA A 410 -17.66 23.52 20.38
CA ALA A 410 -18.41 23.20 21.59
C ALA A 410 -18.48 21.68 21.83
N ILE A 411 -18.78 20.89 20.79
CA ILE A 411 -18.77 19.42 20.85
C ILE A 411 -17.38 18.89 21.23
N SER A 412 -16.33 19.36 20.56
CA SER A 412 -14.94 18.96 20.84
C SER A 412 -14.53 19.29 22.28
N TRP A 413 -14.97 20.45 22.79
CA TRP A 413 -14.69 20.85 24.15
C TRP A 413 -15.43 19.99 25.18
N ALA A 414 -16.68 19.64 24.92
CA ALA A 414 -17.44 18.71 25.77
C ALA A 414 -16.78 17.33 25.84
N MET A 415 -16.25 16.81 24.71
CA MET A 415 -15.49 15.55 24.71
C MET A 415 -14.22 15.64 25.55
N LYS A 416 -13.46 16.74 25.45
CA LYS A 416 -12.25 16.95 26.26
C LYS A 416 -12.58 17.01 27.76
N LEU A 417 -13.63 17.73 28.14
CA LEU A 417 -14.09 17.81 29.54
C LEU A 417 -14.50 16.43 30.08
N GLY A 418 -15.20 15.63 29.28
CA GLY A 418 -15.55 14.25 29.64
C GLY A 418 -14.33 13.39 29.98
N LYS A 419 -13.28 13.50 29.15
CA LYS A 419 -12.01 12.80 29.36
C LYS A 419 -11.25 13.29 30.60
N GLU A 420 -11.21 14.61 30.84
CA GLU A 420 -10.62 15.19 32.05
C GLU A 420 -11.32 14.73 33.34
N MET A 421 -12.61 14.40 33.26
CA MET A 421 -13.40 13.85 34.37
C MET A 421 -13.28 12.33 34.53
N GLY A 422 -12.41 11.67 33.75
CA GLY A 422 -12.18 10.23 33.82
C GLY A 422 -13.40 9.39 33.45
N GLN A 423 -14.28 9.89 32.58
CA GLN A 423 -15.43 9.14 32.09
C GLN A 423 -15.10 8.38 30.81
N ASP A 424 -15.42 7.08 30.79
CA ASP A 424 -15.29 6.20 29.61
C ASP A 424 -16.43 6.41 28.58
N SER A 425 -17.47 7.17 28.95
CA SER A 425 -18.59 7.46 28.05
C SER A 425 -19.35 8.72 28.41
N VAL A 426 -19.75 9.46 27.38
CA VAL A 426 -20.40 10.76 27.50
C VAL A 426 -21.45 10.92 26.40
N THR A 427 -22.70 11.19 26.75
CA THR A 427 -23.71 11.58 25.75
C THR A 427 -23.55 13.06 25.45
N ILE A 428 -23.53 13.48 24.19
CA ILE A 428 -23.56 14.90 23.81
C ILE A 428 -24.90 15.23 23.13
N LEU A 429 -25.53 16.34 23.53
CA LEU A 429 -26.80 16.84 23.03
C LEU A 429 -26.61 18.27 22.50
N PRO A 430 -26.41 18.46 21.19
CA PRO A 430 -26.41 19.79 20.56
C PRO A 430 -27.84 20.30 20.31
N ASP A 431 -28.03 21.62 20.29
CA ASP A 431 -29.30 22.29 20.02
C ASP A 431 -29.52 22.64 18.52
N ALA A 432 -28.46 22.59 17.71
CA ALA A 432 -28.54 22.82 16.28
C ALA A 432 -29.49 21.81 15.58
N GLN A 433 -30.54 22.33 14.92
CA GLN A 433 -31.53 21.58 14.12
C GLN A 433 -30.94 20.73 12.98
N LEU A 434 -29.62 20.81 12.74
CA LEU A 434 -28.85 19.97 11.83
C LEU A 434 -28.30 18.68 12.48
N LEU A 435 -28.45 18.48 13.79
CA LEU A 435 -27.76 17.44 14.56
C LEU A 435 -28.66 16.63 15.52
N ILE A 436 -29.96 16.48 15.20
CA ILE A 436 -30.87 15.63 16.00
C ILE A 436 -30.63 14.15 15.68
N LEU A 437 -29.56 13.59 16.24
CA LEU A 437 -29.47 12.18 16.60
C LEU A 437 -29.05 12.11 18.07
N PRO A 438 -29.95 11.78 19.02
CA PRO A 438 -29.55 11.50 20.38
C PRO A 438 -28.84 10.15 20.40
N GLN A 439 -27.52 10.14 20.21
CA GLN A 439 -26.72 8.92 20.30
C GLN A 439 -25.52 9.15 21.22
N ALA A 440 -25.41 8.28 22.21
CA ALA A 440 -24.33 8.25 23.20
C ALA A 440 -22.96 8.11 22.52
N ILE A 441 -21.98 8.89 22.98
CA ILE A 441 -20.58 8.77 22.57
C ILE A 441 -19.85 8.01 23.67
N HIS A 442 -19.08 6.98 23.32
CA HIS A 442 -18.15 6.33 24.24
C HIS A 442 -16.76 6.90 23.98
N ILE A 443 -16.10 7.44 25.01
CA ILE A 443 -14.76 8.04 24.94
C ILE A 443 -13.82 7.02 25.57
N TYR A 444 -12.98 6.38 24.77
CA TYR A 444 -11.89 5.56 25.31
C TYR A 444 -10.63 6.40 25.52
#